data_AF-A0A9E4CBY7-F1
#
_entry.id   AF-A0A9E4CBY7-F1
#
_cell.length_a   1.000
_cell.length_b   1.000
_cell.length_c   1.000
_cell.angle_alpha   90.00
_cell.angle_beta   90.00
_cell.angle_gamma   90.00
#
_symmetry.space_group_name_H-M   'P 1'
#
loop_
_entity.id
_entity.type
_entity.pdbx_description
1 polymer ?
#
loop_
_entity_poly.entity_id
_entity_poly.type
_entity_poly.pdbx_seq_one_letter_code
_entity_poly.pdbx_strand_id
1 'polypeptide(L)'
;DAARIDGMHEAGIRWRIAMPLVKPAIAALCIFNFIGNWNAYLWPLIIASGREYYTIPVGLNFFSGEAGSDWELIMTGASLSTVPLLLVFLVFQRQIIKGIALTGLKG
;
A
#
# COMPACT_ATOMS: atom_id res chain seq x y z
N ASP A 1 21.75 -20.03 12.02
CA ASP A 1 22.76 -21.07 12.31
C ASP A 1 22.22 -22.48 12.35
N ALA A 2 21.11 -22.75 13.06
CA ALA A 2 20.47 -24.08 13.05
C ALA A 2 20.27 -24.67 11.63
N ALA A 3 19.70 -23.90 10.70
CA ALA A 3 19.48 -24.37 9.32
C ALA A 3 20.76 -24.66 8.52
N ARG A 4 21.89 -24.02 8.86
CA ARG A 4 23.20 -24.33 8.25
C ARG A 4 23.79 -25.61 8.85
N ILE A 5 23.58 -25.82 10.15
CA ILE A 5 23.97 -27.05 10.85
C ILE A 5 23.18 -28.25 10.30
N ASP A 6 21.90 -28.05 9.92
CA ASP A 6 21.04 -29.05 9.27
C ASP A 6 21.36 -29.28 7.77
N GLY A 7 22.47 -28.75 7.25
CA GLY A 7 22.92 -29.00 5.87
C GLY A 7 22.14 -28.26 4.78
N MET A 8 21.32 -27.27 5.13
CA MET A 8 20.52 -26.53 4.15
C MET A 8 21.40 -25.53 3.37
N HIS A 9 21.30 -25.58 2.03
CA HIS A 9 21.97 -24.61 1.15
C HIS A 9 21.42 -23.19 1.38
N GLU A 10 22.25 -22.15 1.21
CA GLU A 10 21.91 -20.77 1.57
C GLU A 10 20.67 -20.23 0.87
N ALA A 11 20.45 -20.59 -0.41
CA ALA A 11 19.24 -20.21 -1.12
C ALA A 11 17.99 -20.84 -0.47
N GLY A 12 18.09 -22.08 0.02
CA GLY A 12 17.03 -22.76 0.76
C GLY A 12 16.68 -22.03 2.06
N ILE A 13 17.70 -21.58 2.80
CA ILE A 13 17.51 -20.82 4.05
C ILE A 13 16.79 -19.49 3.76
N ARG A 14 17.23 -18.75 2.73
CA ARG A 14 16.60 -17.48 2.33
C ARG A 14 15.12 -17.64 1.99
N TRP A 15 14.78 -18.62 1.15
CA TRP A 15 13.40 -18.75 0.65
C TRP A 15 12.46 -19.50 1.61
N ARG A 16 12.95 -20.51 2.35
CA ARG A 16 12.11 -21.34 3.22
C ARG A 16 12.00 -20.82 4.65
N ILE A 17 13.02 -20.11 5.15
CA ILE A 17 13.05 -19.68 6.56
C ILE A 17 12.95 -18.17 6.67
N ALA A 18 13.83 -17.42 6.00
CA ALA A 18 13.84 -15.96 6.14
C ALA A 18 12.60 -15.31 5.48
N MET A 19 12.25 -15.68 4.24
CA MET A 19 11.15 -15.04 3.51
C MET A 19 9.78 -15.13 4.22
N PRO A 20 9.34 -16.29 4.78
CA PRO A 20 8.07 -16.35 5.52
C PRO A 20 8.05 -15.50 6.79
N LEU A 21 9.20 -15.36 7.47
CA LEU A 21 9.32 -14.56 8.69
C LEU A 21 9.19 -13.06 8.41
N VAL A 22 9.70 -12.59 7.26
CA VAL A 22 9.65 -11.17 6.88
C VAL A 22 8.38 -10.82 6.09
N LYS A 23 7.61 -11.81 5.65
CA LYS A 23 6.30 -11.64 4.97
C LYS A 23 5.35 -10.61 5.64
N PRO A 24 5.13 -10.59 6.96
CA PRO A 24 4.33 -9.55 7.61
C PRO A 24 4.92 -8.13 7.44
N ALA A 25 6.24 -7.98 7.53
CA ALA A 25 6.91 -6.70 7.35
C ALA A 25 6.82 -6.21 5.89
N ILE A 26 6.98 -7.13 4.92
CA ILE A 26 6.79 -6.83 3.49
C ILE A 26 5.36 -6.39 3.23
N ALA A 27 4.36 -7.06 3.84
CA ALA A 27 2.96 -6.67 3.69
C ALA A 27 2.70 -5.24 4.20
N ALA A 28 3.25 -4.88 5.36
CA ALA A 28 3.17 -3.52 5.89
C ALA A 28 3.85 -2.50 4.95
N LEU A 29 5.05 -2.81 4.46
CA LEU A 29 5.76 -1.97 3.50
C LEU A 29 4.95 -1.75 2.22
N CYS A 30 4.36 -2.82 1.66
CA CYS A 30 3.51 -2.73 0.47
C CYS A 30 2.31 -1.82 0.70
N ILE A 31 1.63 -1.94 1.84
CA ILE A 31 0.49 -1.08 2.19
C ILE A 31 0.94 0.39 2.27
N PHE A 32 1.99 0.69 3.06
CA PHE A 32 2.45 2.07 3.22
C PHE A 32 2.93 2.68 1.90
N ASN A 33 3.66 1.90 1.10
CA ASN A 33 4.13 2.35 -0.20
C ASN A 33 2.96 2.60 -1.16
N PHE A 34 1.96 1.71 -1.19
CA PHE A 34 0.76 1.90 -2.01
C PHE A 34 -0.02 3.15 -1.58
N ILE A 35 -0.27 3.31 -0.28
CA ILE A 35 -0.96 4.50 0.27
C ILE A 35 -0.22 5.78 -0.14
N GLY A 36 1.11 5.80 0.01
CA GLY A 36 1.93 6.96 -0.32
C GLY A 36 1.88 7.32 -1.80
N ASN A 37 2.01 6.33 -2.69
CA ASN A 37 1.97 6.57 -4.13
C ASN A 37 0.55 6.89 -4.63
N TRP A 38 -0.47 6.24 -4.09
CA TRP A 38 -1.86 6.46 -4.50
C TRP A 38 -2.39 7.83 -4.08
N ASN A 39 -2.00 8.31 -2.89
CA ASN A 39 -2.34 9.67 -2.43
C ASN A 39 -1.38 10.75 -2.95
N ALA A 40 -0.38 10.39 -3.76
CA ALA A 40 0.56 11.36 -4.30
C ALA A 40 -0.18 12.34 -5.23
N TYR A 41 -0.10 13.63 -4.90
CA TYR A 41 -0.74 14.70 -5.67
C TYR A 41 0.26 15.50 -6.50
N LEU A 42 1.28 16.06 -5.84
CA LEU A 42 2.23 16.99 -6.47
C LEU A 42 3.04 16.34 -7.60
N TRP A 43 3.58 15.14 -7.36
CA TRP A 43 4.44 14.48 -8.33
C TRP A 43 3.70 14.14 -9.64
N PRO A 44 2.51 13.48 -9.61
CA PRO A 44 1.71 13.27 -10.82
C PRO A 44 1.26 14.57 -11.48
N LEU A 45 0.88 15.60 -10.70
CA LEU A 45 0.47 16.89 -11.25
C LEU A 45 1.60 17.57 -12.05
N ILE A 46 2.85 17.47 -11.56
CA ILE A 46 4.00 18.10 -12.20
C ILE A 46 4.43 17.34 -13.46
N ILE A 47 4.42 16.00 -13.43
CA ILE A 47 4.98 15.18 -14.52
C ILE A 47 3.96 14.83 -15.61
N ALA A 48 2.67 14.81 -15.30
CA ALA A 48 1.65 14.43 -16.25
C ALA A 48 1.51 15.50 -17.36
N SER A 49 1.75 15.07 -18.60
CA SER A 49 1.68 15.93 -19.80
C SER A 49 0.28 16.08 -20.38
N GLY A 50 -0.72 15.37 -19.84
CA GLY A 50 -2.08 15.32 -20.36
C GLY A 50 -3.09 14.83 -19.32
N ARG A 51 -4.37 15.15 -19.52
CA ARG A 51 -5.46 14.81 -18.58
C ARG A 51 -5.67 13.31 -18.42
N GLU A 52 -5.37 12.55 -19.45
CA GLU A 52 -5.43 11.09 -19.49
C GLU A 52 -4.44 10.41 -18.54
N TYR A 53 -3.42 11.13 -18.07
CA TYR A 53 -2.41 10.64 -17.13
C TYR A 53 -2.67 11.09 -15.68
N TYR A 54 -3.73 11.85 -15.43
CA TYR A 54 -4.04 12.30 -14.08
C TYR A 54 -4.57 11.17 -13.22
N THR A 55 -4.01 11.08 -12.01
CA THR A 55 -4.53 10.22 -10.96
C THR A 55 -5.84 10.79 -10.42
N ILE A 56 -6.66 9.95 -9.78
CA ILE A 56 -7.95 10.39 -9.21
C ILE A 56 -7.77 11.60 -8.26
N PRO A 57 -6.76 11.65 -7.36
CA PRO A 57 -6.51 12.83 -6.52
C PRO A 57 -6.21 14.10 -7.33
N VAL A 58 -5.49 14.00 -8.44
CA VAL A 58 -5.22 15.16 -9.32
C VAL A 58 -6.48 15.58 -10.05
N GLY A 59 -7.25 14.63 -10.58
CA GLY A 59 -8.50 14.89 -11.28
C GLY A 59 -9.58 15.52 -10.39
N LEU A 60 -9.61 15.18 -9.10
CA LEU A 60 -10.53 15.76 -8.12
C LEU A 60 -10.38 17.28 -7.98
N ASN A 61 -9.18 17.83 -8.23
CA ASN A 61 -8.95 19.26 -8.14
C ASN A 61 -9.72 20.06 -9.20
N PHE A 62 -10.11 19.45 -10.33
CA PHE A 62 -10.93 20.15 -11.34
C PHE A 62 -12.33 20.52 -10.87
N PHE A 63 -12.84 19.85 -9.83
CA PHE A 63 -14.14 20.15 -9.23
C PHE A 63 -14.04 21.19 -8.11
N SER A 64 -12.83 21.60 -7.74
CA SER A 64 -12.56 22.69 -6.79
C SER A 64 -12.18 23.96 -7.53
N GLY A 65 -13.15 24.86 -7.75
CA GLY A 65 -12.95 26.14 -8.45
C GLY A 65 -13.16 27.38 -7.57
N GLU A 66 -12.61 28.51 -8.01
CA GLU A 66 -12.79 29.82 -7.34
C GLU A 66 -14.24 30.32 -7.37
N ALA A 67 -15.01 29.95 -8.41
CA ALA A 67 -16.41 30.35 -8.56
C ALA A 67 -17.40 29.45 -7.78
N GLY A 68 -16.90 28.41 -7.12
CA GLY A 68 -17.71 27.37 -6.47
C GLY A 68 -17.05 26.00 -6.61
N SER A 69 -17.28 25.14 -5.62
CA SER A 69 -16.79 23.75 -5.63
C SER A 69 -17.96 22.79 -5.68
N ASP A 70 -17.89 21.81 -6.58
CA ASP A 70 -18.91 20.77 -6.74
C ASP A 70 -18.66 19.67 -5.70
N TRP A 71 -19.10 19.93 -4.47
CA TRP A 71 -18.83 19.06 -3.32
C TRP A 71 -19.39 17.65 -3.50
N GLU A 72 -20.53 17.49 -4.17
CA GLU A 72 -21.06 16.16 -4.50
C GLU A 72 -20.09 15.33 -5.36
N LEU A 73 -19.43 15.95 -6.34
CA LEU A 73 -18.47 15.27 -7.21
C LEU A 73 -17.16 14.99 -6.47
N ILE A 74 -16.70 15.95 -5.66
CA ILE A 74 -15.49 15.79 -4.83
C ILE A 74 -15.67 14.63 -3.85
N MET A 75 -16.76 14.60 -3.10
CA MET A 75 -17.00 13.56 -2.09
C MET A 75 -17.22 12.18 -2.73
N THR A 76 -17.90 12.12 -3.87
CA THR A 76 -18.10 10.87 -4.62
C THR A 76 -16.76 10.32 -5.11
N GLY A 77 -15.94 11.18 -5.74
CA GLY A 77 -14.63 10.78 -6.25
C GLY A 77 -13.65 10.41 -5.13
N ALA A 78 -13.66 11.12 -3.99
CA ALA A 78 -12.85 10.77 -2.82
C ALA A 78 -13.27 9.43 -2.17
N SER A 79 -14.57 9.14 -2.16
CA SER A 79 -15.07 7.86 -1.68
C SER A 79 -14.62 6.71 -2.59
N LEU A 80 -14.73 6.91 -3.91
CA LEU A 80 -14.25 5.96 -4.92
C LEU A 80 -12.72 5.79 -4.87
N SER A 81 -11.96 6.86 -4.63
CA SER A 81 -10.50 6.79 -4.51
C SER A 81 -10.04 5.97 -3.30
N THR A 82 -10.91 5.76 -2.31
CA THR A 82 -10.63 4.93 -1.13
C THR A 82 -10.80 3.43 -1.42
N VAL A 83 -11.55 3.04 -2.46
CA VAL A 83 -11.82 1.63 -2.78
C VAL A 83 -10.54 0.81 -3.05
N PRO A 84 -9.57 1.28 -3.88
CA PRO A 84 -8.33 0.54 -4.12
C PRO A 84 -7.48 0.37 -2.85
N LEU A 85 -7.47 1.37 -1.97
CA LEU A 85 -6.77 1.33 -0.69
C LEU A 85 -7.34 0.22 0.20
N LEU A 86 -8.67 0.12 0.28
CA LEU A 86 -9.35 -0.94 1.01
C LEU A 86 -9.07 -2.31 0.42
N LEU A 87 -9.04 -2.45 -0.91
CA LEU A 87 -8.71 -3.73 -1.56
C LEU A 87 -7.30 -4.19 -1.21
N VAL A 88 -6.31 -3.29 -1.30
CA VAL A 88 -4.92 -3.59 -0.92
C VAL A 88 -4.86 -3.98 0.56
N PHE A 89 -5.52 -3.21 1.43
CA PHE A 89 -5.58 -3.55 2.84
C PHE A 89 -6.18 -4.94 3.07
N LEU A 90 -7.30 -5.28 2.45
CA LEU A 90 -7.96 -6.59 2.61
C LEU A 90 -7.11 -7.76 2.12
N VAL A 91 -6.30 -7.56 1.07
CA VAL A 91 -5.36 -8.58 0.56
C VAL A 91 -4.22 -8.83 1.56
N PHE A 92 -3.71 -7.78 2.21
CA PHE A 92 -2.54 -7.85 3.10
C PHE A 92 -2.87 -7.95 4.59
N GLN A 93 -4.11 -7.70 5.02
CA GLN A 93 -4.53 -7.66 6.44
C GLN A 93 -4.18 -8.96 7.19
N ARG A 94 -4.33 -10.11 6.52
CA ARG A 94 -4.04 -11.43 7.12
C ARG A 94 -2.57 -11.58 7.51
N GLN A 95 -1.67 -10.87 6.81
CA GLN A 95 -0.23 -10.95 7.03
C GLN A 95 0.15 -10.04 8.18
N ILE A 96 -0.47 -8.86 8.29
CA ILE A 96 -0.31 -7.96 9.44
C ILE A 96 -0.77 -8.65 10.72
N ILE A 97 -1.95 -9.27 10.73
CA ILE A 97 -2.50 -9.96 11.93
C ILE A 97 -1.55 -11.08 12.40
N LYS A 98 -1.01 -11.88 11.46
CA LYS A 98 -0.03 -12.93 11.77
C LYS A 98 1.27 -12.38 12.36
N GLY A 99 1.75 -11.25 11.85
CA GLY A 99 2.94 -10.58 12.37
C GLY A 99 2.76 -10.08 13.81
N ILE A 100 1.62 -9.45 14.11
CA ILE A 100 1.30 -8.94 15.45
C ILE A 100 1.13 -10.08 16.45
N ALA A 101 0.48 -11.19 16.06
CA ALA A 101 0.30 -12.36 16.92
C ALA A 101 1.63 -12.99 17.37
N LEU A 102 2.62 -13.06 16.47
CA LEU A 102 3.97 -13.55 16.79
C LEU A 102 4.72 -12.66 17.79
N THR A 103 4.45 -11.35 17.79
CA THR A 103 5.03 -10.41 18.78
C THR A 103 4.24 -10.36 20.09
N GLY A 104 2.93 -10.63 20.08
CA GLY A 104 2.06 -10.60 21.25
C GLY A 104 2.13 -11.86 22.14
N LEU A 105 2.59 -13.00 21.61
CA LEU A 105 2.80 -14.25 22.36
C LEU A 105 4.04 -14.25 23.27
N LYS A 106 4.81 -13.15 23.33
CA LYS A 106 5.95 -12.98 24.24
C LYS A 106 5.60 -12.29 25.58
N GLY A 107 4.31 -12.27 25.94
CA GLY A 107 3.82 -11.86 27.26
C GLY A 107 3.36 -13.07 28.08
#